data_AF-A0A852HCX0-F1
#
_entry.id   AF-A0A852HCX0-F1
#
_cell.length_a   1.000
_cell.length_b   1.000
_cell.length_c   1.000
_cell.angle_alpha   90.00
_cell.angle_beta   90.00
_cell.angle_gamma   90.00
#
_symmetry.space_group_name_H-M   'P 1'
#
loop_
_entity.id
_entity.type
_entity.pdbx_description
1 polymer ?
#
loop_
_entity_poly.entity_id
_entity_poly.type
_entity_poly.pdbx_seq_one_letter_code
_entity_poly.pdbx_strand_id
1 'polypeptide(L)'
;PAQILTYLDGVVKVEETELKPRVGFLYPVLTHNISVFINATRERDSGQYMCTVNVVDDVTSTGKNIGVINLTVLVPPAAPTCRLHGDPTVGANVTLSCTSEKGKPSPAYQWQRTAPTLQVFFPPAHGKV
;
A
#
# COMPACT_ATOMS: atom_id res chain seq x y z
N PRO A 1 -2.16 -19.88 -6.16
CA PRO A 1 -2.31 -19.42 -4.75
C PRO A 1 -1.27 -20.11 -3.86
N ALA A 2 -0.65 -19.40 -2.92
CA ALA A 2 0.26 -19.99 -1.93
C ALA A 2 -0.49 -20.49 -0.69
N GLN A 3 -0.26 -21.73 -0.27
CA GLN A 3 -0.81 -22.25 0.98
C GLN A 3 -0.10 -21.57 2.17
N ILE A 4 -0.87 -21.04 3.13
CA ILE A 4 -0.30 -20.38 4.32
C ILE A 4 -0.71 -21.01 5.65
N LEU A 5 -1.93 -21.55 5.72
CA LEU A 5 -2.50 -22.14 6.93
C LEU A 5 -3.30 -23.38 6.56
N THR A 6 -3.11 -24.44 7.34
CA THR A 6 -3.89 -25.68 7.24
C THR A 6 -4.41 -26.03 8.63
N TYR A 7 -5.70 -26.32 8.75
CA TYR A 7 -6.27 -26.93 9.94
C TYR A 7 -6.72 -28.34 9.59
N LEU A 8 -6.15 -29.34 10.25
CA LEU A 8 -6.43 -30.76 10.05
C LEU A 8 -6.38 -31.47 11.40
N ASP A 9 -7.39 -32.29 11.70
CA ASP A 9 -7.45 -33.14 12.90
C ASP A 9 -7.21 -32.37 14.22
N GLY A 10 -7.76 -31.16 14.33
CA GLY A 10 -7.61 -30.31 15.52
C GLY A 10 -6.29 -29.54 15.59
N VAL A 11 -5.40 -29.70 14.60
CA VAL A 11 -4.06 -29.11 14.59
C VAL A 11 -3.97 -28.00 13.55
N VAL A 12 -3.45 -26.84 13.96
CA VAL A 12 -3.07 -25.75 13.05
C VAL A 12 -1.63 -25.98 12.58
N LYS A 13 -1.45 -26.08 11.27
CA LYS A 13 -0.15 -26.07 10.60
C LYS A 13 0.03 -24.77 9.84
N VAL A 14 1.15 -24.10 10.10
CA VAL A 14 1.58 -22.90 9.38
C VAL A 14 2.68 -23.30 8.41
N GLU A 15 2.59 -22.83 7.16
CA GLU A 15 3.58 -23.16 6.13
C GLU A 15 4.93 -22.48 6.40
N GLU A 16 6.05 -23.19 6.14
CA GLU A 16 7.42 -22.69 6.32
C GLU A 16 7.75 -21.60 5.29
N THR A 17 7.38 -20.36 5.64
CA THR A 17 7.58 -19.17 4.81
C THR A 17 8.04 -18.00 5.68
N GLU A 18 8.43 -16.88 5.06
CA GLU A 18 8.69 -15.62 5.78
C GLU A 18 7.46 -15.08 6.54
N LEU A 19 6.26 -15.58 6.21
CA LEU A 19 5.01 -15.21 6.87
C LEU A 19 4.78 -15.98 8.16
N LYS A 20 5.40 -17.17 8.32
CA LYS A 20 5.21 -18.05 9.49
C LYS A 20 5.21 -17.33 10.85
N PRO A 21 6.14 -16.40 11.16
CA PRO A 21 6.14 -15.72 12.46
C PRO A 21 5.03 -14.67 12.63
N ARG A 22 4.27 -14.35 11.58
CA ARG A 22 3.32 -13.23 11.55
C ARG A 22 1.91 -13.63 11.11
N VAL A 23 1.68 -14.89 10.75
CA VAL A 23 0.40 -15.38 10.19
C VAL A 23 -0.25 -16.39 11.13
N GLY A 24 -1.57 -16.36 11.22
CA GLY A 24 -2.34 -17.29 12.04
C GLY A 24 -3.84 -17.10 11.93
N PHE A 25 -4.58 -17.98 12.58
CA PHE A 25 -6.02 -17.80 12.79
C PHE A 25 -6.25 -16.80 13.92
N LEU A 26 -7.15 -15.84 13.70
CA LEU A 26 -7.49 -14.81 14.68
C LEU A 26 -8.27 -15.38 15.88
N TYR A 27 -9.06 -16.44 15.62
CA TYR A 27 -9.86 -17.13 16.62
C TYR A 27 -9.60 -18.64 16.56
N PRO A 28 -9.89 -19.40 17.62
CA PRO A 28 -9.86 -20.85 17.57
C PRO A 28 -10.80 -21.37 16.47
N VAL A 29 -10.33 -22.27 15.61
CA VAL A 29 -11.09 -22.73 14.43
C VAL A 29 -12.43 -23.37 14.81
N LEU A 30 -12.52 -23.98 16.00
CA LEU A 30 -13.75 -24.55 16.56
C LEU A 30 -14.89 -23.52 16.76
N THR A 31 -14.58 -22.23 16.76
CA THR A 31 -15.59 -21.15 16.84
C THR A 31 -16.30 -20.91 15.50
N HIS A 32 -16.01 -21.71 14.47
CA HIS A 32 -16.50 -21.55 13.10
C HIS A 32 -16.11 -20.21 12.45
N ASN A 33 -15.21 -19.45 13.09
CA ASN A 33 -14.67 -18.20 12.57
C ASN A 33 -13.23 -18.44 12.08
N ILE A 34 -13.08 -18.52 10.75
CA ILE A 34 -11.82 -18.83 10.07
C ILE A 34 -11.14 -17.52 9.61
N SER A 35 -11.19 -16.48 10.43
CA SER A 35 -10.49 -15.22 10.15
C SER A 35 -8.98 -15.43 10.26
N VAL A 36 -8.24 -14.91 9.29
CA VAL A 36 -6.77 -14.98 9.23
C VAL A 36 -6.19 -13.59 9.46
N PHE A 37 -5.11 -13.52 10.23
CA PHE A 37 -4.32 -12.28 10.37
C PHE A 37 -2.94 -12.45 9.76
N ILE A 38 -2.37 -11.35 9.28
CA ILE A 38 -0.95 -11.21 8.95
C ILE A 38 -0.46 -9.92 9.63
N ASN A 39 0.42 -10.04 10.61
CA ASN A 39 0.90 -8.90 11.37
C ASN A 39 2.06 -8.19 10.64
N ALA A 40 2.20 -6.88 10.87
CA ALA A 40 3.26 -6.03 10.30
C ALA A 40 3.47 -6.26 8.79
N THR A 41 2.40 -6.07 8.00
CA THR A 41 2.38 -6.33 6.56
C THR A 41 3.47 -5.54 5.82
N ARG A 42 4.05 -6.18 4.81
CA ARG A 42 5.13 -5.65 3.98
C ARG A 42 4.68 -5.64 2.53
N GLU A 43 5.23 -4.76 1.70
CA GLU A 43 4.83 -4.67 0.29
C GLU A 43 4.91 -6.02 -0.46
N ARG A 44 5.95 -6.81 -0.14
CA ARG A 44 6.15 -8.17 -0.69
C ARG A 44 5.15 -9.21 -0.23
N ASP A 45 4.39 -8.93 0.83
CA ASP A 45 3.32 -9.81 1.29
C ASP A 45 2.09 -9.73 0.35
N SER A 46 2.11 -8.87 -0.67
CA SER A 46 1.09 -8.88 -1.73
C SER A 46 1.09 -10.19 -2.50
N GLY A 47 -0.08 -10.81 -2.65
CA GLY A 47 -0.20 -12.05 -3.40
C GLY A 47 -1.54 -12.73 -3.19
N GLN A 48 -1.70 -13.89 -3.83
CA GLN A 48 -2.86 -14.74 -3.64
C GLN A 48 -2.51 -15.88 -2.67
N TYR A 49 -3.26 -15.95 -1.59
CA TYR A 49 -3.10 -16.92 -0.52
C TYR A 49 -4.25 -17.91 -0.47
N MET A 50 -3.99 -19.07 0.11
CA MET A 50 -4.96 -20.13 0.30
C MET A 50 -4.84 -20.72 1.71
N CYS A 51 -5.99 -21.01 2.29
CA CYS A 51 -6.14 -21.63 3.59
C CYS A 51 -7.03 -22.86 3.46
N THR A 52 -6.64 -23.96 4.09
CA THR A 52 -7.42 -25.21 4.10
C THR A 52 -7.88 -25.54 5.51
N VAL A 53 -9.16 -25.83 5.68
CA VAL A 53 -9.74 -26.16 7.00
C VAL A 53 -10.60 -27.40 6.89
N ASN A 54 -10.15 -28.47 7.53
CA ASN A 54 -10.88 -29.73 7.65
C ASN A 54 -11.31 -29.90 9.12
N VAL A 55 -12.61 -29.71 9.38
CA VAL A 55 -13.21 -29.94 10.71
C VAL A 55 -13.85 -31.33 10.69
N VAL A 56 -13.37 -32.23 11.55
CA VAL A 56 -13.75 -33.66 11.54
C VAL A 56 -15.20 -33.89 12.00
N ASP A 57 -15.81 -32.93 12.72
CA ASP A 57 -17.17 -33.06 13.25
C ASP A 57 -18.29 -32.82 12.21
N ASP A 58 -17.97 -32.29 11.02
CA ASP A 58 -18.97 -32.02 9.98
C ASP A 58 -19.13 -33.23 9.03
N VAL A 59 -19.89 -34.23 9.50
CA VAL A 59 -20.40 -35.38 8.71
C VAL A 59 -21.28 -34.93 7.51
N THR A 60 -21.54 -33.63 7.35
CA THR A 60 -22.46 -33.07 6.34
C THR A 60 -21.87 -32.00 5.43
N SER A 61 -20.58 -31.62 5.55
CA SER A 61 -20.06 -30.52 4.75
C SER A 61 -19.49 -30.98 3.39
N THR A 62 -20.35 -31.03 2.38
CA THR A 62 -19.99 -30.95 0.95
C THR A 62 -19.46 -29.55 0.54
N GLY A 63 -18.98 -28.77 1.51
CA GLY A 63 -18.49 -27.41 1.32
C GLY A 63 -17.02 -27.37 0.89
N LYS A 64 -16.63 -26.28 0.21
CA LYS A 64 -15.21 -26.01 -0.07
C LYS A 64 -14.48 -25.78 1.25
N ASN A 65 -13.63 -26.72 1.64
CA ASN A 65 -12.68 -26.62 2.75
C ASN A 65 -11.50 -25.67 2.45
N ILE A 66 -11.55 -24.93 1.34
CA ILE A 66 -10.47 -24.09 0.83
C ILE A 66 -10.97 -22.66 0.64
N GLY A 67 -10.35 -21.71 1.35
CA GLY A 67 -10.52 -20.28 1.15
C GLY A 67 -9.35 -19.69 0.36
N VAL A 68 -9.63 -18.87 -0.65
CA VAL A 68 -8.61 -18.15 -1.44
C VAL A 68 -8.76 -16.65 -1.20
N ILE A 69 -7.66 -15.97 -0.91
CA ILE A 69 -7.62 -14.55 -0.52
C ILE A 69 -6.60 -13.82 -1.38
N ASN A 70 -6.99 -12.71 -1.99
CA ASN A 70 -6.05 -11.80 -2.67
C ASN A 70 -5.69 -10.66 -1.72
N LEU A 71 -4.42 -10.56 -1.34
CA LEU A 71 -3.91 -9.49 -0.48
C LEU A 71 -3.16 -8.45 -1.31
N THR A 72 -3.61 -7.20 -1.25
CA THR A 72 -2.89 -6.05 -1.81
C THR A 72 -2.42 -5.15 -0.68
N VAL A 73 -1.11 -5.13 -0.43
CA VAL A 73 -0.50 -4.22 0.55
C VAL A 73 -0.24 -2.88 -0.16
N LEU A 74 -0.79 -1.81 0.43
CA LEU A 74 -0.62 -0.44 -0.03
C LEU A 74 0.62 0.18 0.61
N VAL A 75 1.30 1.05 -0.14
CA VAL A 75 2.49 1.76 0.33
C VAL A 75 2.21 3.26 0.18
N PRO A 76 2.30 4.05 1.26
CA PRO A 76 2.10 5.49 1.16
C PRO A 76 3.15 6.12 0.24
N PRO A 77 2.79 7.15 -0.54
CA PRO A 77 3.77 7.88 -1.34
C PRO A 77 4.87 8.48 -0.47
N ALA A 78 6.12 8.38 -0.93
CA ALA A 78 7.22 9.14 -0.33
C ALA A 78 7.01 10.65 -0.54
N ALA A 79 7.69 11.48 0.26
CA ALA A 79 7.69 12.93 0.05
C ALA A 79 8.11 13.25 -1.41
N PRO A 80 7.30 14.00 -2.16
CA PRO A 80 7.58 14.24 -3.57
C PRO A 80 8.76 15.19 -3.73
N THR A 81 9.64 14.87 -4.67
CA THR A 81 10.71 15.78 -5.11
C THR A 81 10.21 16.53 -6.34
N CYS A 82 10.08 17.85 -6.22
CA CYS A 82 9.64 18.74 -7.29
C CYS A 82 10.80 19.53 -7.88
N ARG A 83 10.80 19.68 -9.21
CA ARG A 83 11.83 20.39 -9.97
C ARG A 83 11.19 21.28 -11.01
N LEU A 84 11.78 22.44 -11.21
CA LEU A 84 11.48 23.33 -12.32
C LEU A 84 12.55 23.12 -13.39
N HIS A 85 12.10 22.90 -14.62
CA HIS A 85 12.95 22.80 -15.80
C HIS A 85 12.72 24.03 -16.68
N GLY A 86 13.82 24.63 -17.15
CA GLY A 86 13.82 25.89 -17.88
C GLY A 86 14.19 27.07 -16.98
N ASP A 87 14.28 28.25 -17.59
CA ASP A 87 14.57 29.50 -16.89
C ASP A 87 13.27 30.33 -16.80
N PRO A 88 12.79 30.69 -15.59
CA PRO A 88 11.54 31.42 -15.40
C PRO A 88 11.68 32.91 -15.77
N THR A 89 11.95 33.18 -17.04
CA THR A 89 11.99 34.52 -17.62
C THR A 89 10.70 34.87 -18.35
N VAL A 90 10.42 36.16 -18.51
CA VAL A 90 9.19 36.63 -19.16
C VAL A 90 9.13 36.15 -20.61
N GLY A 91 8.02 35.50 -20.98
CA GLY A 91 7.82 34.95 -22.31
C GLY A 91 8.43 33.56 -22.53
N ALA A 92 9.14 33.01 -21.56
CA ALA A 92 9.70 31.65 -21.63
C ALA A 92 8.71 30.60 -21.14
N ASN A 93 8.88 29.37 -21.66
CA ASN A 93 8.15 28.19 -21.20
C ASN A 93 8.93 27.46 -20.13
N VAL A 94 8.25 27.05 -19.06
CA VAL A 94 8.82 26.24 -17.97
C VAL A 94 8.01 24.96 -17.78
N THR A 95 8.68 23.91 -17.32
CA THR A 95 8.03 22.64 -16.99
C THR A 95 8.24 22.33 -15.52
N LEU A 96 7.15 22.05 -14.80
CA LEU A 96 7.21 21.58 -13.42
C LEU A 96 7.07 20.06 -13.40
N SER A 97 8.00 19.37 -12.75
CA SER A 97 7.95 17.92 -12.56
C SER A 97 7.99 17.59 -11.07
N CYS A 98 7.04 16.78 -10.58
CA CYS A 98 7.10 16.19 -9.25
C CYS A 98 7.07 14.67 -9.36
N THR A 99 7.87 13.99 -8.54
CA THR A 99 7.92 12.53 -8.48
C THR A 99 8.13 12.06 -7.05
N SER A 100 7.56 10.92 -6.68
CA SER A 100 7.82 10.25 -5.40
C SER A 100 8.54 8.95 -5.70
N GLU A 101 9.61 8.68 -4.97
CA GLU A 101 10.41 7.46 -5.13
C GLU A 101 9.61 6.18 -4.80
N LYS A 102 8.66 6.28 -3.86
CA LYS A 102 7.81 5.17 -3.42
C LYS A 102 6.34 5.59 -3.48
N GLY A 103 5.47 4.60 -3.61
CA GLY A 103 4.01 4.73 -3.58
C GLY A 103 3.35 3.58 -4.31
N LYS A 104 2.42 2.90 -3.65
CA LYS A 104 1.65 1.79 -4.24
C LYS A 104 0.17 1.94 -3.86
N PRO A 105 -0.73 2.22 -4.83
CA PRO A 105 -0.43 2.46 -6.25
C PRO A 105 0.39 3.74 -6.48
N SER A 106 0.90 3.91 -7.69
CA SER A 106 1.65 5.12 -8.07
C SER A 106 0.81 6.37 -7.76
N PRO A 107 1.40 7.39 -7.11
CA PRO A 107 0.66 8.60 -6.76
C PRO A 107 0.23 9.38 -8.00
N ALA A 108 -0.98 9.94 -7.95
CA ALA A 108 -1.47 10.89 -8.93
C ALA A 108 -1.18 12.32 -8.48
N TYR A 109 -0.71 13.16 -9.40
CA TYR A 109 -0.37 14.56 -9.13
C TYR A 109 -1.35 15.50 -9.81
N GLN A 110 -1.70 16.57 -9.11
CA GLN A 110 -2.47 17.68 -9.66
C GLN A 110 -1.76 18.99 -9.32
N TRP A 111 -1.69 19.86 -10.32
CA TRP A 111 -1.09 21.17 -10.17
C TRP A 111 -2.18 22.19 -9.84
N GLN A 112 -1.91 23.00 -8.81
CA GLN A 112 -2.75 24.14 -8.48
C GLN A 112 -1.90 25.40 -8.47
N ARG A 113 -2.38 26.43 -9.17
CA ARG A 113 -1.77 27.75 -9.14
C ARG A 113 -2.20 28.46 -7.86
N THR A 114 -1.24 28.85 -7.03
CA THR A 114 -1.48 29.70 -5.86
C THR A 114 -1.54 31.17 -6.27
N ALA A 115 -2.18 32.00 -5.43
CA ALA A 115 -2.16 33.45 -5.63
C ALA A 115 -0.70 33.95 -5.66
N PRO A 116 -0.37 34.89 -6.55
CA PRO A 116 0.97 35.46 -6.60
C PRO A 116 1.28 36.16 -5.26
N THR A 117 2.49 35.95 -4.75
CA THR A 117 3.03 36.79 -3.70
C THR A 117 3.20 38.19 -4.27
N LEU A 118 2.63 39.22 -3.62
CA LEU A 118 2.80 40.60 -4.04
C LEU A 118 4.28 40.99 -3.91
N GLN A 119 5.01 40.97 -5.02
CA GLN A 119 6.35 41.54 -5.08
C GLN A 119 6.22 43.04 -5.31
N VAL A 120 6.45 43.83 -4.26
CA VAL A 120 6.51 45.29 -4.35
C VAL A 120 7.79 45.67 -5.07
N PHE A 121 7.68 46.11 -6.32
CA PHE A 121 8.82 46.67 -7.06
C PHE A 121 8.98 48.13 -6.67
N PHE A 122 10.07 48.46 -5.98
CA PHE A 122 10.47 49.85 -5.77
C PHE A 122 11.31 50.29 -6.98
N PRO A 123 10.81 51.22 -7.83
CA PRO A 123 11.63 51.75 -8.90
C PRO A 123 12.88 52.45 -8.32
N PRO A 124 14.03 52.41 -9.01
CA PRO A 124 15.21 53.12 -8.57
C PRO A 124 14.89 54.60 -8.42
N ALA A 125 15.12 55.15 -7.24
CA ALA A 125 15.01 56.58 -7.01
C ALA A 125 16.03 57.27 -7.90
N HIS A 126 15.56 58.01 -8.91
CA HIS A 126 16.43 58.89 -9.69
C HIS A 126 16.90 60.01 -8.76
N GLY A 127 18.05 59.79 -8.12
CA GLY A 127 18.78 60.84 -7.43
C GLY A 127 19.24 61.85 -8.47
N LYS A 128 18.54 62.99 -8.54
CA LYS A 128 19.09 64.20 -9.16
C LYS A 128 20.27 64.66 -8.30
N VAL A 129 21.46 64.69 -8.89
CA VAL A 129 22.56 65.58 -8.51
C VAL A 129 22.95 66.35 -9.75
#